data_AF-A0A957H8D0-F1
#
_entry.id   AF-A0A957H8D0-F1
#
_cell.length_a   1.000
_cell.length_b   1.000
_cell.length_c   1.000
_cell.angle_alpha   90.00
_cell.angle_beta   90.00
_cell.angle_gamma   90.00
#
_symmetry.space_group_name_H-M   'P 1'
#
loop_
_entity.id
_entity.type
_entity.pdbx_description
1 polymer ?
#
loop_
_entity_poly.entity_id
_entity_poly.type
_entity_poly.pdbx_seq_one_letter_code
_entity_poly.pdbx_strand_id
1 'polypeptide(L)'
;MDTWLGRVVKSGISSFFITLFMAIVFAPLWALLLAPRAGLALAPVVCSEGEMSYSTVQTLGSDGLNTKTTFYCDTGAGPAEIPYSRLFLPPLVAHIAFFFLLVWPFLYAINYWRNRPVLPKMGRPWPQESATWTSPTAPQSQTFTTTSSSYVIDGRQYNSAADMPADVRRQFDQAMAALPDKDGDGIPDILQGNLGGFEFEMMDASQTAEKRLQALQQLYEKKLITEAEYQTKRNEILRQL
;
A
#
# COMPACT_ATOMS: atom_id res chain seq x y z
N MET A 1 -4.31 -10.81 24.01
CA MET A 1 -4.26 -12.17 23.44
C MET A 1 -3.85 -12.04 21.97
N ASP A 2 -2.55 -11.99 21.70
CA ASP A 2 -2.04 -11.95 20.33
C ASP A 2 -2.11 -13.34 19.74
N THR A 3 -3.23 -13.61 19.06
CA THR A 3 -3.45 -14.90 18.43
C THR A 3 -2.34 -15.14 17.41
N TRP A 4 -1.78 -16.35 17.42
CA TRP A 4 -0.80 -16.82 16.43
C TRP A 4 -1.28 -16.57 14.99
N LEU A 5 -2.61 -16.59 14.77
CA LEU A 5 -3.28 -16.20 13.54
C LEU A 5 -2.94 -14.78 13.08
N GLY A 6 -2.94 -13.79 13.98
CA GLY A 6 -2.67 -12.39 13.63
C GLY A 6 -1.25 -12.17 13.08
N ARG A 7 -0.25 -12.89 13.63
CA ARG A 7 1.13 -12.84 13.15
C ARG A 7 1.32 -13.52 11.78
N VAL A 8 0.60 -14.61 11.52
CA VAL A 8 0.63 -15.30 10.22
C VAL A 8 -0.03 -14.45 9.13
N VAL A 9 -1.18 -13.84 9.42
CA VAL A 9 -1.92 -12.99 8.47
C VAL A 9 -1.13 -11.71 8.14
N LYS A 10 -0.56 -11.03 9.14
CA LYS A 10 0.18 -9.78 8.93
C LYS A 10 1.47 -10.00 8.11
N SER A 11 2.15 -11.14 8.32
CA SER A 11 3.35 -11.50 7.55
C SER A 11 3.02 -11.91 6.10
N GLY A 12 1.91 -12.62 5.89
CA GLY A 12 1.47 -13.02 4.54
C GLY A 12 1.09 -11.83 3.66
N ILE A 13 0.38 -10.85 4.22
CA ILE A 13 -0.08 -9.67 3.48
C ILE A 13 1.09 -8.79 3.03
N SER A 14 2.06 -8.53 3.91
CA SER A 14 3.24 -7.72 3.55
C SER A 14 4.09 -8.39 2.46
N SER A 15 4.26 -9.72 2.53
CA SER A 15 4.99 -10.45 1.49
C SER A 15 4.26 -10.42 0.15
N PHE A 16 2.92 -10.44 0.14
CA PHE A 16 2.12 -10.39 -1.08
C PHE A 16 2.32 -9.06 -1.82
N PHE A 17 2.23 -7.92 -1.11
CA PHE A 17 2.37 -6.60 -1.72
C PHE A 17 3.77 -6.32 -2.26
N ILE A 18 4.83 -6.71 -1.54
CA ILE A 18 6.21 -6.55 -2.03
C ILE A 18 6.43 -7.38 -3.31
N THR A 19 5.84 -8.57 -3.35
CA THR A 19 5.94 -9.47 -4.50
C THR A 19 5.17 -8.93 -5.70
N LEU A 20 3.95 -8.44 -5.48
CA LEU A 20 3.13 -7.81 -6.51
C LEU A 20 3.81 -6.57 -7.09
N PHE A 21 4.38 -5.72 -6.22
CA PHE A 21 5.13 -4.54 -6.63
C PHE A 21 6.34 -4.90 -7.49
N MET A 22 7.14 -5.89 -7.08
CA MET A 22 8.28 -6.36 -7.87
C MET A 22 7.84 -6.93 -9.22
N ALA A 23 6.73 -7.68 -9.28
CA ALA A 23 6.19 -8.20 -10.53
C ALA A 23 5.74 -7.07 -11.47
N ILE A 24 5.04 -6.05 -10.97
CA ILE A 24 4.56 -4.92 -11.77
C ILE A 24 5.72 -4.07 -12.29
N VAL A 25 6.73 -3.79 -11.46
CA VAL A 25 7.84 -2.90 -11.83
C VAL A 25 8.86 -3.62 -12.70
N PHE A 26 9.21 -4.86 -12.39
CA PHE A 26 10.29 -5.56 -13.07
C PHE A 26 9.85 -6.40 -14.27
N ALA A 27 8.58 -6.86 -14.35
CA ALA A 27 8.14 -7.63 -15.52
C ALA A 27 8.21 -6.84 -16.85
N PRO A 28 7.82 -5.55 -16.93
CA PRO A 28 7.97 -4.75 -18.14
C PRO A 28 9.45 -4.56 -18.51
N LEU A 29 10.30 -4.35 -17.50
CA LEU A 29 11.73 -4.16 -17.68
C LEU A 29 12.40 -5.44 -18.22
N TRP A 30 12.04 -6.60 -17.67
CA TRP A 30 12.51 -7.89 -18.16
C TRP A 30 11.99 -8.21 -19.56
N ALA A 31 10.72 -7.91 -19.86
CA ALA A 31 10.15 -8.07 -21.19
C ALA A 31 10.89 -7.22 -22.24
N LEU A 32 11.19 -5.95 -21.94
CA LEU A 32 11.95 -5.07 -22.83
C LEU A 32 13.41 -5.53 -23.01
N LEU A 33 14.06 -6.04 -21.95
CA LEU A 33 15.46 -6.44 -22.00
C LEU A 33 15.70 -7.84 -22.61
N LEU A 34 14.75 -8.77 -22.46
CA LEU A 34 14.90 -10.15 -22.94
C LEU A 34 14.22 -10.42 -24.27
N ALA A 35 13.12 -9.73 -24.61
CA ALA A 35 12.40 -10.01 -25.86
C ALA A 35 13.31 -9.98 -27.11
N PRO A 36 14.25 -9.03 -27.26
CA PRO A 36 15.15 -9.03 -28.43
C PRO A 36 16.16 -10.18 -28.43
N ARG A 37 16.58 -10.64 -27.24
CA ARG A 37 17.67 -11.63 -27.10
C ARG A 37 17.19 -13.07 -27.12
N ALA A 38 15.97 -13.33 -26.67
CA ALA A 38 15.42 -14.68 -26.62
C ALA A 38 14.97 -15.18 -28.01
N GLY A 39 15.01 -14.35 -29.05
CA GLY A 39 14.44 -14.70 -30.36
C GLY A 39 12.95 -15.01 -30.29
N LEU A 40 12.28 -14.62 -29.19
CA LEU A 40 10.84 -14.66 -29.05
C LEU A 40 10.28 -13.59 -29.96
N ALA A 41 10.18 -13.92 -31.24
CA ALA A 41 9.39 -13.15 -32.18
C ALA A 41 7.98 -13.08 -31.58
N LEU A 42 7.55 -11.89 -31.16
CA LEU A 42 6.15 -11.63 -30.81
C LEU A 42 5.25 -11.67 -32.07
N ALA A 43 5.89 -11.66 -33.25
CA ALA A 43 5.24 -11.65 -34.55
C ALA A 43 4.16 -12.74 -34.72
N PRO A 44 4.41 -14.05 -34.53
CA PRO A 44 3.43 -15.09 -34.86
C PRO A 44 2.22 -15.12 -33.90
N VAL A 45 2.32 -14.49 -32.72
CA VAL A 45 1.20 -14.48 -31.74
C VAL A 45 0.20 -13.38 -32.05
N VAL A 46 0.66 -12.26 -32.61
CA VAL A 46 -0.20 -11.09 -32.86
C VAL A 46 -0.60 -10.99 -34.32
N CYS A 47 0.32 -11.27 -35.25
CA CYS A 47 0.06 -11.32 -36.68
C CYS A 47 0.40 -12.75 -37.16
N SER A 48 -0.60 -13.60 -37.34
CA SER A 48 -0.38 -14.98 -37.79
C SER A 48 0.25 -15.04 -39.18
N GLU A 49 -0.01 -14.03 -40.00
CA GLU A 49 0.48 -13.89 -41.38
C GLU A 49 0.74 -12.40 -41.62
N GLY A 50 1.98 -11.93 -41.48
CA GLY A 50 2.34 -10.54 -41.77
C GLY A 50 3.50 -9.97 -40.96
N GLU A 51 4.06 -8.87 -41.46
CA GLU A 51 5.01 -8.04 -40.72
C GLU A 51 4.25 -7.03 -39.86
N MET A 52 4.65 -6.88 -38.60
CA MET A 52 4.06 -5.90 -37.70
C MET A 52 4.67 -4.53 -37.99
N SER A 53 3.84 -3.53 -38.26
CA SER A 53 4.25 -2.14 -38.42
C SER A 53 3.61 -1.26 -37.36
N TYR A 54 4.30 -0.19 -36.97
CA TYR A 54 3.78 0.81 -36.04
C TYR A 54 3.84 2.19 -36.68
N SER A 55 2.78 2.97 -36.48
CA SER A 55 2.73 4.37 -36.87
C SER A 55 2.56 5.23 -35.63
N THR A 56 3.37 6.27 -35.52
CA THR A 56 3.23 7.28 -34.47
C THR A 56 2.79 8.57 -35.12
N VAL A 57 1.56 8.99 -34.85
CA VAL A 57 1.03 10.27 -35.33
C VAL A 57 1.08 11.26 -34.18
N GLN A 58 1.86 12.32 -34.36
CA GLN A 58 1.88 13.46 -33.44
C GLN A 58 0.91 14.52 -33.97
N THR A 59 -0.11 14.85 -33.18
CA THR A 59 -1.09 15.90 -33.47
C THR A 59 -0.94 17.04 -32.47
N LEU A 60 -0.67 18.24 -32.98
CA LEU A 60 -0.66 19.46 -32.16
C LEU A 60 -2.08 20.02 -32.11
N GLY A 61 -2.76 19.85 -30.97
CA GLY A 61 -4.10 20.37 -30.71
C GLY A 61 -4.09 21.60 -29.80
N SER A 62 -5.27 22.18 -29.56
CA SER A 62 -5.46 23.23 -28.53
C SER A 62 -5.00 22.80 -27.14
N ASP A 63 -5.01 21.49 -26.90
CA ASP A 63 -4.73 20.87 -25.60
C ASP A 63 -3.25 20.44 -25.48
N GLY A 64 -2.43 20.77 -26.49
CA GLY A 64 -1.01 20.44 -26.54
C GLY A 64 -0.65 19.35 -27.55
N LEU A 65 0.54 18.79 -27.40
CA LEU A 65 1.07 17.76 -28.28
C LEU A 65 0.49 16.39 -27.89
N ASN A 66 -0.42 15.87 -28.71
CA ASN A 66 -0.96 14.54 -28.56
C ASN A 66 -0.14 13.56 -29.41
N THR A 67 0.33 12.48 -28.82
CA THR A 67 1.02 11.40 -29.55
C THR A 67 0.13 10.17 -29.55
N LYS A 68 -0.38 9.78 -30.72
CA LYS A 68 -1.15 8.55 -30.89
C LYS A 68 -0.29 7.52 -31.61
N THR A 69 0.07 6.46 -30.91
CA THR A 69 0.73 5.29 -31.50
C THR A 69 -0.32 4.25 -31.86
N THR A 70 -0.33 3.77 -33.10
CA THR A 70 -1.19 2.70 -33.59
C THR A 70 -0.36 1.56 -34.18
N PHE A 71 -0.76 0.32 -33.90
CA PHE A 71 -0.11 -0.90 -34.36
C PHE A 71 -0.97 -1.56 -35.44
N TYR A 72 -0.33 -1.98 -36.52
CA TYR A 72 -0.98 -2.59 -37.68
C TYR A 72 -0.30 -3.91 -38.04
N CYS A 73 -1.10 -4.90 -38.46
CA CYS A 73 -0.58 -6.07 -39.20
C CYS A 73 -0.79 -5.83 -40.70
N ASP A 74 0.24 -6.03 -41.51
CA ASP A 74 0.09 -6.11 -42.97
C ASP A 74 -0.18 -7.56 -43.39
N THR A 75 -1.43 -7.86 -43.71
CA THR A 75 -1.89 -9.20 -44.11
C THR A 75 -2.04 -9.34 -45.63
N GLY A 76 -1.57 -8.37 -46.42
CA GLY A 76 -1.79 -8.32 -47.88
C GLY A 76 -3.22 -7.92 -48.29
N ALA A 77 -4.19 -7.94 -47.37
CA ALA A 77 -5.55 -7.41 -47.56
C ALA A 77 -5.69 -5.93 -47.15
N GLY A 78 -4.60 -5.31 -46.69
CA GLY A 78 -4.54 -3.96 -46.15
C GLY A 78 -4.24 -3.92 -44.65
N PRO A 79 -3.91 -2.75 -44.09
CA PRO A 79 -3.53 -2.60 -42.70
C PRO A 79 -4.73 -2.79 -41.77
N ALA A 80 -4.68 -3.81 -40.91
CA ALA A 80 -5.68 -4.03 -39.86
C ALA A 80 -5.18 -3.45 -38.54
N GLU A 81 -5.96 -2.56 -37.91
CA GLU A 81 -5.64 -2.01 -36.59
C GLU A 81 -5.74 -3.09 -35.51
N ILE A 82 -4.71 -3.17 -34.67
CA ILE A 82 -4.65 -4.10 -33.55
C ILE A 82 -5.00 -3.32 -32.28
N PRO A 83 -6.07 -3.68 -31.56
CA PRO A 83 -6.37 -3.04 -30.29
C PRO A 83 -5.28 -3.37 -29.27
N TYR A 84 -4.87 -2.38 -28.48
CA TYR A 84 -3.87 -2.51 -27.42
C TYR A 84 -4.11 -3.72 -26.50
N SER A 85 -5.37 -4.00 -26.16
CA SER A 85 -5.73 -5.14 -25.32
C SER A 85 -5.25 -6.48 -25.88
N ARG A 86 -5.26 -6.68 -27.21
CA ARG A 86 -4.75 -7.91 -27.83
C ARG A 86 -3.24 -8.00 -27.81
N LEU A 87 -2.54 -6.87 -27.82
CA LEU A 87 -1.07 -6.84 -27.76
C LEU A 87 -0.56 -7.21 -26.37
N PHE A 88 -1.20 -6.70 -25.32
CA PHE A 88 -0.68 -6.76 -23.95
C PHE A 88 -1.33 -7.82 -23.06
N LEU A 89 -2.60 -8.18 -23.30
CA LEU A 89 -3.31 -9.10 -22.41
C LEU A 89 -2.74 -10.52 -22.43
N PRO A 90 -2.46 -11.16 -23.59
CA PRO A 90 -1.90 -12.51 -23.61
C PRO A 90 -0.54 -12.66 -22.88
N PRO A 91 0.49 -11.82 -23.12
CA PRO A 91 1.74 -11.93 -22.40
C PRO A 91 1.57 -11.61 -20.92
N LEU A 92 0.69 -10.67 -20.54
CA LEU A 92 0.40 -10.38 -19.14
C LEU A 92 -0.21 -11.59 -18.42
N VAL A 93 -1.21 -12.23 -19.03
CA VAL A 93 -1.85 -13.45 -18.48
C VAL A 93 -0.83 -14.58 -18.36
N ALA A 94 0.02 -14.78 -19.37
CA ALA A 94 1.07 -15.79 -19.34
C ALA A 94 2.09 -15.54 -18.21
N HIS A 95 2.50 -14.28 -17.99
CA HIS A 95 3.39 -13.91 -16.90
C HIS A 95 2.76 -14.14 -15.52
N ILE A 96 1.50 -13.73 -15.35
CA ILE A 96 0.75 -13.96 -14.11
C ILE A 96 0.65 -15.46 -13.85
N ALA A 97 0.28 -16.26 -14.85
CA ALA A 97 0.19 -17.72 -14.72
C ALA A 97 1.54 -18.36 -14.36
N PHE A 98 2.63 -17.99 -15.06
CA PHE A 98 3.98 -18.46 -14.75
C PHE A 98 4.37 -18.16 -13.31
N PHE A 99 4.08 -16.94 -12.84
CA PHE A 99 4.41 -16.51 -11.50
C PHE A 99 3.68 -17.32 -10.43
N PHE A 100 2.35 -17.47 -10.56
CA PHE A 100 1.54 -18.21 -9.58
C PHE A 100 1.78 -19.73 -9.62
N LEU A 101 2.14 -20.29 -10.77
CA LEU A 101 2.34 -21.74 -10.91
C LEU A 101 3.76 -22.20 -10.59
N LEU A 102 4.79 -21.36 -10.81
CA LEU A 102 6.18 -21.77 -10.63
C LEU A 102 6.89 -21.00 -9.53
N VAL A 103 6.78 -19.67 -9.53
CA VAL A 103 7.55 -18.84 -8.59
C VAL A 103 6.94 -18.87 -7.19
N TRP A 104 5.62 -18.71 -7.09
CA TRP A 104 4.93 -18.67 -5.80
C TRP A 104 5.07 -19.95 -4.98
N PRO A 105 4.85 -21.17 -5.53
CA PRO A 105 5.01 -22.41 -4.76
C PRO A 105 6.46 -22.63 -4.32
N PHE A 106 7.42 -22.23 -5.15
CA PHE A 106 8.84 -22.32 -4.84
C PHE A 106 9.23 -21.39 -3.68
N LEU A 107 8.82 -20.12 -3.73
CA LEU A 107 9.06 -19.17 -2.63
C LEU A 107 8.33 -19.60 -1.35
N TYR A 108 7.10 -20.10 -1.48
CA TYR A 108 6.35 -20.65 -0.36
C TYR A 108 7.08 -21.84 0.28
N ALA A 109 7.63 -22.76 -0.54
CA ALA A 109 8.41 -23.90 -0.06
C ALA A 109 9.71 -23.47 0.65
N ILE A 110 10.42 -22.46 0.12
CA ILE A 110 11.61 -21.89 0.77
C ILE A 110 11.23 -21.29 2.14
N ASN A 111 10.17 -20.47 2.18
CA ASN A 111 9.72 -19.85 3.42
C ASN A 111 9.26 -20.89 4.45
N TYR A 112 8.53 -21.91 3.99
CA TYR A 112 8.13 -23.04 4.80
C TYR A 112 9.33 -23.81 5.36
N TRP A 113 10.36 -24.05 4.54
CA TRP A 113 11.58 -24.75 4.96
C TRP A 113 12.39 -23.93 5.98
N ARG A 114 12.54 -22.62 5.75
CA ARG A 114 13.27 -21.72 6.65
C ARG A 114 12.59 -21.56 8.01
N ASN A 115 11.26 -21.51 8.01
CA ASN A 115 10.46 -21.35 9.22
C ASN A 115 9.86 -22.67 9.70
N ARG A 116 10.48 -23.82 9.38
CA ARG A 116 9.98 -25.10 9.89
C ARG A 116 9.92 -25.00 11.41
N PRO A 117 8.74 -25.21 12.03
CA PRO A 117 8.68 -25.33 13.46
C PRO A 117 9.64 -26.45 13.83
N VAL A 118 10.66 -26.14 14.63
CA VAL A 118 11.54 -27.16 15.20
C VAL A 118 10.61 -28.06 15.99
N LEU A 119 10.30 -29.23 15.42
CA LEU A 119 9.43 -30.19 16.09
C LEU A 119 10.05 -30.41 17.47
N PRO A 120 9.28 -30.20 18.56
CA PRO A 120 9.79 -30.48 19.88
C PRO A 120 10.28 -31.94 19.84
N LYS A 121 11.56 -32.14 20.10
CA LYS A 121 12.17 -33.48 20.09
C LYS A 121 11.30 -34.36 21.00
N MET A 122 10.55 -35.30 20.42
CA MET A 122 9.62 -36.21 21.11
C MET A 122 10.36 -37.26 21.95
N GLY A 123 11.36 -36.83 22.72
CA GLY A 123 12.21 -37.69 23.53
C GLY A 123 12.53 -37.11 24.91
N ARG A 124 11.97 -35.94 25.27
CA ARG A 124 11.95 -35.57 26.69
C ARG A 124 10.70 -36.22 27.30
N PRO A 125 10.85 -37.11 28.31
CA PRO A 125 9.70 -37.58 29.07
C PRO A 125 8.97 -36.34 29.60
N TRP A 126 7.64 -36.35 29.49
CA TRP A 126 6.80 -35.33 30.10
C TRP A 126 7.27 -35.08 31.53
N PRO A 127 7.53 -33.83 31.94
CA PRO A 127 7.85 -33.55 33.33
C PRO A 127 6.70 -34.12 34.16
N GLN A 128 7.00 -35.12 34.97
CA GLN A 128 6.08 -35.50 36.03
C GLN A 128 6.05 -34.32 36.98
N GLU A 129 5.05 -33.47 36.81
CA GLU A 129 4.63 -32.49 37.80
C GLU A 129 4.25 -33.28 39.06
N SER A 130 5.24 -33.54 39.91
CA SER A 130 4.99 -33.79 41.32
C SER A 130 4.47 -32.47 41.87
N ALA A 131 3.15 -32.35 41.93
CA ALA A 131 2.42 -31.25 42.51
C ALA A 131 2.89 -31.05 43.96
N THR A 132 3.93 -30.24 44.14
CA THR A 132 4.35 -29.76 45.45
C THR A 132 3.54 -28.50 45.68
N TRP A 133 2.45 -28.64 46.42
CA TRP A 133 1.63 -27.53 46.90
C TRP A 133 2.51 -26.61 47.77
N THR A 134 3.16 -25.63 47.15
CA THR A 134 3.80 -24.53 47.87
C THR A 134 2.77 -23.44 48.07
N SER A 135 2.64 -23.00 49.33
CA SER A 135 1.71 -21.97 49.77
C SER A 135 1.89 -20.67 48.98
N PRO A 136 0.82 -19.86 48.82
CA PRO A 136 0.86 -18.61 48.07
C PRO A 136 1.86 -17.66 48.71
N THR A 137 3.02 -17.51 48.07
CA THR A 137 4.02 -16.50 48.44
C THR A 137 3.62 -15.20 47.75
N ALA A 138 3.52 -14.15 48.56
CA ALA A 138 3.39 -12.71 48.32
C ALA A 138 3.26 -12.18 46.86
N PRO A 139 2.41 -11.16 46.63
CA PRO A 139 2.19 -10.59 45.31
C PRO A 139 3.51 -10.10 44.70
N GLN A 140 3.88 -10.66 43.55
CA GLN A 140 5.01 -10.18 42.79
C GLN A 140 4.70 -8.78 42.23
N SER A 141 5.61 -7.86 42.51
CA SER A 141 5.64 -6.51 41.98
C SER A 141 5.60 -6.55 40.45
N GLN A 142 4.50 -6.05 39.87
CA GLN A 142 4.37 -5.87 38.44
C GLN A 142 5.48 -4.91 37.97
N THR A 143 6.36 -5.38 37.10
CA THR A 143 7.37 -4.54 36.47
C THR A 143 6.66 -3.74 35.38
N PHE A 144 6.36 -2.47 35.67
CA PHE A 144 5.85 -1.54 34.68
C PHE A 144 6.99 -1.20 33.71
N THR A 145 6.91 -1.68 32.47
CA THR A 145 7.77 -1.21 31.39
C THR A 145 7.45 0.27 31.16
N THR A 146 8.30 1.15 31.67
CA THR A 146 8.14 2.59 31.50
C THR A 146 8.59 2.95 30.10
N THR A 147 7.65 3.00 29.16
CA THR A 147 7.91 3.55 27.82
C THR A 147 8.16 5.04 27.97
N SER A 148 9.42 5.48 27.85
CA SER A 148 9.79 6.90 27.90
C SER A 148 9.51 7.54 26.53
N SER A 149 8.42 8.29 26.41
CA SER A 149 8.10 9.11 25.24
C SER A 149 8.48 10.56 25.50
N SER A 150 9.44 11.11 24.76
CA SER A 150 9.77 12.55 24.80
C SER A 150 8.94 13.32 23.76
N TYR A 151 8.45 14.49 24.13
CA TYR A 151 7.62 15.36 23.29
C TYR A 151 8.39 16.63 22.92
N VAL A 152 8.28 17.12 21.68
CA VAL A 152 8.88 18.40 21.28
C VAL A 152 7.75 19.37 20.93
N ILE A 153 7.60 20.44 21.72
CA ILE A 153 6.58 21.48 21.52
C ILE A 153 7.29 22.84 21.50
N ASP A 154 7.04 23.64 20.46
CA ASP A 154 7.68 24.95 20.25
C ASP A 154 9.22 24.91 20.31
N GLY A 155 9.82 23.81 19.81
CA GLY A 155 11.27 23.60 19.79
C GLY A 155 11.89 23.24 21.13
N ARG A 156 11.08 23.06 22.19
CA ARG A 156 11.53 22.58 23.51
C ARG A 156 11.14 21.12 23.69
N GLN A 157 12.10 20.31 24.12
CA GLN A 157 11.89 18.90 24.42
C GLN A 157 11.45 18.73 25.88
N TYR A 158 10.36 17.99 26.08
CA TYR A 158 9.81 17.61 27.38
C TYR A 158 9.86 16.10 27.51
N ASN A 159 10.33 15.59 28.66
CA ASN A 159 10.45 14.15 28.90
C ASN A 159 9.13 13.52 29.30
N SER A 160 8.20 14.33 29.80
CA SER A 160 6.87 13.90 30.15
C SER A 160 5.85 15.01 29.96
N ALA A 161 4.61 14.57 29.85
CA ALA A 161 3.42 15.40 29.89
C ALA A 161 3.35 16.31 31.15
N ALA A 162 3.86 15.82 32.29
CA ALA A 162 3.87 16.55 33.56
C ALA A 162 4.92 17.67 33.62
N ASP A 163 5.97 17.60 32.79
CA ASP A 163 7.02 18.62 32.71
C ASP A 163 6.60 19.85 31.88
N MET A 164 5.40 19.81 31.28
CA MET A 164 4.90 20.89 30.43
C MET A 164 4.31 22.03 31.28
N PRO A 165 4.63 23.30 30.97
CA PRO A 165 3.94 24.47 31.51
C PRO A 165 2.41 24.41 31.31
N ALA A 166 1.63 24.99 32.22
CA ALA A 166 0.16 24.86 32.24
C ALA A 166 -0.56 25.45 31.00
N ASP A 167 0.06 26.37 30.31
CA ASP A 167 -0.36 26.91 29.02
C ASP A 167 -0.11 25.92 27.86
N VAL A 168 1.09 25.33 27.81
CA VAL A 168 1.46 24.30 26.81
C VAL A 168 0.63 23.02 27.01
N ARG A 169 0.40 22.63 28.26
CA ARG A 169 -0.42 21.46 28.63
C ARG A 169 -1.83 21.55 28.05
N ARG A 170 -2.46 22.72 28.13
CA ARG A 170 -3.82 22.94 27.61
C ARG A 170 -3.89 22.78 26.10
N GLN A 171 -2.87 23.24 25.37
CA GLN A 171 -2.80 23.07 23.92
C GLN A 171 -2.56 21.61 23.54
N PHE A 172 -1.68 20.93 24.28
CA PHE A 172 -1.43 19.50 24.10
C PHE A 172 -2.71 18.69 24.32
N ASP A 173 -3.44 18.91 25.42
CA ASP A 173 -4.69 18.20 25.71
C ASP A 173 -5.79 18.49 24.67
N GLN A 174 -5.89 19.73 24.17
CA GLN A 174 -6.81 20.09 23.09
C GLN A 174 -6.46 19.42 21.75
N ALA A 175 -5.18 19.35 21.41
CA ALA A 175 -4.71 18.66 20.22
C ALA A 175 -4.96 17.15 20.31
N MET A 176 -4.71 16.56 21.49
CA MET A 176 -4.97 15.15 21.76
C MET A 176 -6.46 14.79 21.69
N ALA A 177 -7.34 15.66 22.19
CA ALA A 177 -8.79 15.47 22.10
C ALA A 177 -9.34 15.56 20.67
N ALA A 178 -8.61 16.18 19.74
CA ALA A 178 -8.99 16.28 18.33
C ALA A 178 -8.57 15.05 17.50
N LEU A 179 -7.77 14.14 18.06
CA LEU A 179 -7.27 12.97 17.36
C LEU A 179 -8.21 11.77 17.59
N PRO A 180 -8.51 10.98 16.55
CA PRO A 180 -9.34 9.79 16.70
C PRO A 180 -8.59 8.70 17.49
N ASP A 181 -9.29 8.17 18.49
CA ASP A 181 -8.95 6.98 19.26
C ASP A 181 -10.03 5.94 18.95
N LYS A 182 -9.80 5.10 17.92
CA LYS A 182 -10.81 4.14 17.44
C LYS A 182 -10.93 2.91 18.33
N ASP A 183 -9.87 2.49 18.99
CA ASP A 183 -9.87 1.30 19.84
C ASP A 183 -10.16 1.60 21.32
N GLY A 184 -10.19 2.88 21.69
CA GLY A 184 -10.68 3.38 22.97
C GLY A 184 -9.71 3.10 24.11
N ASP A 185 -8.42 2.97 23.81
CA ASP A 185 -7.39 2.65 24.80
C ASP A 185 -6.76 3.90 25.46
N GLY A 186 -7.21 5.10 25.06
CA GLY A 186 -6.76 6.37 25.60
C GLY A 186 -5.48 6.91 24.97
N ILE A 187 -4.96 6.27 23.92
CA ILE A 187 -3.80 6.72 23.14
C ILE A 187 -4.24 6.85 21.67
N PRO A 188 -4.27 8.06 21.09
CA PRO A 188 -4.64 8.24 19.70
C PRO A 188 -3.88 7.32 18.74
N ASP A 189 -4.59 6.70 17.80
CA ASP A 189 -4.07 5.70 16.84
C ASP A 189 -2.78 6.17 16.12
N ILE A 190 -2.68 7.49 15.88
CA ILE A 190 -1.55 8.12 15.20
C ILE A 190 -0.24 8.08 16.01
N LEU A 191 -0.31 8.02 17.34
CA LEU A 191 0.86 7.99 18.24
C LEU A 191 1.36 6.57 18.50
N GLN A 192 0.49 5.57 18.29
CA GLN A 192 0.84 4.16 18.45
C GLN A 192 1.71 3.63 17.30
N GLY A 193 2.00 4.47 16.29
CA GLY A 193 2.77 4.06 15.12
C GLY A 193 2.05 3.03 14.23
N ASN A 194 0.78 2.72 14.54
CA ASN A 194 -0.09 1.86 13.73
C ASN A 194 -0.77 2.67 12.61
N LEU A 195 0.01 3.50 11.92
CA LEU A 195 -0.38 4.20 10.68
C LEU A 195 -0.41 3.24 9.48
N GLY A 196 -0.79 1.97 9.68
CA GLY A 196 -0.90 0.94 8.64
C GLY A 196 -2.17 1.06 7.79
N GLY A 197 -2.67 2.28 7.56
CA GLY A 197 -3.96 2.51 6.90
C GLY A 197 -4.20 3.92 6.38
N PHE A 198 -3.20 4.81 6.36
CA PHE A 198 -3.21 5.95 5.44
C PHE A 198 -2.54 5.48 4.14
N GLU A 199 -3.31 4.69 3.40
CA GLU A 199 -3.13 4.36 2.00
C GLU A 199 -3.09 5.66 1.19
N PHE A 200 -1.91 6.27 1.12
CA PHE A 200 -1.55 7.30 0.15
C PHE A 200 -1.26 6.59 -1.18
N GLU A 201 -2.19 5.74 -1.61
CA GLU A 201 -2.22 5.11 -2.92
C GLU A 201 -3.05 6.03 -3.82
N MET A 202 -2.70 6.09 -5.10
CA MET A 202 -3.23 6.98 -6.12
C MET A 202 -4.76 6.95 -6.19
N MET A 203 -5.45 7.69 -5.32
CA MET A 203 -6.87 7.98 -5.46
C MET A 203 -7.03 8.83 -6.70
N ASP A 204 -7.84 8.32 -7.63
CA ASP A 204 -8.42 9.04 -8.75
C ASP A 204 -8.61 10.52 -8.38
N ALA A 205 -7.97 11.41 -9.14
CA ALA A 205 -8.04 12.85 -8.91
C ALA A 205 -9.50 13.33 -8.84
N SER A 206 -10.42 12.63 -9.53
CA SER A 206 -11.87 12.87 -9.46
C SER A 206 -12.43 12.67 -8.04
N GLN A 207 -12.12 11.55 -7.38
CA GLN A 207 -12.60 11.24 -6.03
C GLN A 207 -12.02 12.18 -4.98
N THR A 208 -10.79 12.64 -5.17
CA THR A 208 -10.14 13.60 -4.27
C THR A 208 -10.79 14.99 -4.38
N ALA A 209 -11.19 15.40 -5.58
CA ALA A 209 -11.88 16.68 -5.79
C ALA A 209 -13.29 16.68 -5.20
N GLU A 210 -14.04 15.58 -5.33
CA GLU A 210 -15.37 15.45 -4.72
C GLU A 210 -15.32 15.58 -3.19
N LYS A 211 -14.38 14.89 -2.54
CA LYS A 211 -14.18 15.00 -1.08
C LYS A 211 -13.78 16.42 -0.65
N ARG A 212 -12.91 17.09 -1.43
CA ARG A 212 -12.52 18.48 -1.18
C ARG A 212 -13.70 19.44 -1.32
N LEU A 213 -14.57 19.25 -2.31
CA LEU A 213 -15.79 20.04 -2.48
C LEU A 213 -16.77 19.84 -1.31
N GLN A 214 -16.94 18.62 -0.84
CA GLN A 214 -17.78 18.33 0.34
C GLN A 214 -17.23 18.99 1.61
N ALA A 215 -15.93 18.91 1.86
CA ALA A 215 -15.29 19.58 2.99
C ALA A 215 -15.45 21.11 2.91
N LEU A 216 -15.29 21.69 1.72
CA LEU A 216 -15.48 23.13 1.48
C LEU A 216 -16.93 23.56 1.80
N GLN A 217 -17.90 22.72 1.43
CA GLN A 217 -19.32 22.97 1.70
C GLN A 217 -19.65 22.90 3.19
N GLN A 218 -19.05 21.96 3.94
CA GLN A 218 -19.20 21.90 5.39
C GLN A 218 -18.63 23.14 6.10
N LEU A 219 -17.49 23.67 5.62
CA LEU A 219 -16.92 24.91 6.17
C LEU A 219 -17.84 26.10 5.94
N TYR A 220 -18.48 26.16 4.76
CA TYR A 220 -19.45 27.19 4.42
C TYR A 220 -20.73 27.08 5.27
N GLU A 221 -21.30 25.88 5.43
CA GLU A 221 -22.49 25.64 6.28
C GLU A 221 -22.25 26.02 7.74
N LYS A 222 -21.03 25.74 8.25
CA LYS A 222 -20.62 26.16 9.60
C LYS A 222 -20.28 27.65 9.72
N LYS A 223 -20.44 28.43 8.64
CA LYS A 223 -20.10 29.85 8.55
C LYS A 223 -18.64 30.16 8.93
N LEU A 224 -17.73 29.22 8.69
CA LEU A 224 -16.30 29.37 8.95
C LEU A 224 -15.57 30.09 7.81
N ILE A 225 -16.15 30.08 6.61
CA ILE A 225 -15.66 30.80 5.43
C ILE A 225 -16.78 31.66 4.84
N THR A 226 -16.39 32.73 4.15
CA THR A 226 -17.34 33.62 3.47
C THR A 226 -17.77 33.05 2.12
N GLU A 227 -18.92 33.49 1.60
CA GLU A 227 -19.41 33.11 0.26
C GLU A 227 -18.35 33.35 -0.83
N ALA A 228 -17.67 34.50 -0.81
CA ALA A 228 -16.68 34.86 -1.82
C ALA A 228 -15.46 33.91 -1.80
N GLU A 229 -15.05 33.49 -0.60
CA GLU A 229 -13.95 32.54 -0.42
C GLU A 229 -14.36 31.11 -0.82
N TYR A 230 -15.60 30.71 -0.52
CA TYR A 230 -16.17 29.44 -0.96
C TYR A 230 -16.17 29.33 -2.50
N GLN A 231 -16.69 30.34 -3.21
CA GLN A 231 -16.72 30.32 -4.69
C GLN A 231 -15.32 30.31 -5.30
N THR A 232 -14.38 31.04 -4.71
CA THR A 232 -12.98 31.08 -5.19
C THR A 232 -12.32 29.70 -5.09
N LYS A 233 -12.41 29.06 -3.92
CA LYS A 233 -11.79 27.73 -3.69
C LYS A 233 -12.51 26.63 -4.47
N ARG A 234 -13.83 26.73 -4.64
CA ARG A 234 -14.60 25.81 -5.49
C ARG A 234 -14.12 25.85 -6.94
N ASN A 235 -13.95 27.04 -7.50
CA ASN A 235 -13.44 27.21 -8.87
C ASN A 235 -11.99 26.73 -9.03
N GLU A 236 -11.16 26.88 -8.00
CA GLU A 236 -9.79 26.36 -7.99
C GLU A 236 -9.77 24.82 -8.04
N ILE A 237 -10.61 24.15 -7.24
CA ILE A 237 -10.72 22.69 -7.25
C ILE A 237 -11.21 22.19 -8.61
N LEU A 238 -12.19 22.86 -9.21
CA LEU A 238 -12.72 22.49 -10.53
C LEU A 238 -11.71 22.67 -11.68
N ARG A 239 -10.72 23.56 -11.53
CA ARG A 239 -9.63 23.73 -12.52
C ARG A 239 -8.55 22.65 -12.44
N GLN A 240 -8.50 21.88 -11.35
CA GLN A 240 -7.54 20.80 -11.15
C GLN A 240 -8.06 19.43 -11.63
N LEU A 241 -9.33 19.38 -12.06
CA LEU A 241 -9.95 18.24 -12.71
C LEU A 241 -9.80 18.34 -14.24
#